data_AF-A0A957DVJ9-F1
#
_entry.id   AF-A0A957DVJ9-F1
#
_cell.length_a   1.000
_cell.length_b   1.000
_cell.length_c   1.000
_cell.angle_alpha   90.00
_cell.angle_beta   90.00
_cell.angle_gamma   90.00
#
_symmetry.space_group_name_H-M   'P 1'
#
loop_
_entity.id
_entity.type
_entity.pdbx_description
1 polymer ?
#
loop_
_entity_poly.entity_id
_entity_poly.type
_entity_poly.pdbx_seq_one_letter_code
_entity_poly.pdbx_strand_id
1 'polypeptide(L)'
;MQSDKVAARRAALVDLLCDGRSHPREEIWTTIAAQLGEGCWGKLPHEALARDLAALRRGGIRIAYARRPEIIGYYLQHPSMKRPSRSKFETTNWPFVEQIRQLSVPKKNERAFAAAHFALTQKRLILAETHPDWAEKEIEAEARLLVYGQAKPDK
;
A
#
# COMPACT_ATOMS: atom_id res chain seq x y z
N MET A 1 -20.91 -23.63 -17.23
CA MET A 1 -21.47 -22.38 -17.81
C MET A 1 -21.52 -21.20 -16.84
N GLN A 2 -22.17 -21.27 -15.66
CA GLN A 2 -22.21 -20.12 -14.72
C GLN A 2 -20.84 -19.84 -14.05
N SER A 3 -20.09 -20.90 -13.71
CA SER A 3 -18.70 -20.83 -13.22
C SER A 3 -17.78 -20.11 -14.20
N ASP A 4 -17.96 -20.40 -15.49
CA ASP A 4 -17.10 -19.92 -16.56
C ASP A 4 -17.31 -18.41 -16.78
N LYS A 5 -18.54 -17.92 -16.59
CA LYS A 5 -18.86 -16.49 -16.61
C LYS A 5 -18.24 -15.74 -15.44
N VAL A 6 -18.21 -16.33 -14.24
CA VAL A 6 -17.58 -15.71 -13.06
C VAL A 6 -16.07 -15.67 -13.22
N ALA A 7 -15.46 -16.76 -13.71
CA ALA A 7 -14.04 -16.80 -14.00
C ALA A 7 -13.65 -15.78 -15.08
N ALA A 8 -14.41 -15.72 -16.19
CA ALA A 8 -14.20 -14.74 -17.26
C ALA A 8 -14.30 -13.30 -16.75
N ARG A 9 -15.30 -12.99 -15.91
CA ARG A 9 -15.48 -11.66 -15.33
C ARG A 9 -14.31 -11.26 -14.42
N ARG A 10 -13.80 -12.21 -13.64
CA ARG A 10 -12.62 -11.99 -12.79
C ARG A 10 -11.34 -11.80 -13.59
N ALA A 11 -11.15 -12.57 -14.67
CA ALA A 11 -10.03 -12.40 -15.59
C ALA A 11 -10.07 -11.01 -16.24
N ALA A 12 -11.22 -10.64 -16.84
CA ALA A 12 -11.42 -9.33 -17.44
C ALA A 12 -11.21 -8.17 -16.45
N LEU A 13 -11.59 -8.35 -15.18
CA LEU A 13 -11.32 -7.37 -14.14
C LEU A 13 -9.82 -7.21 -13.84
N VAL A 14 -9.06 -8.31 -13.77
CA VAL A 14 -7.61 -8.24 -13.56
C VAL A 14 -6.93 -7.60 -14.77
N ASP A 15 -7.33 -7.97 -15.98
CA ASP A 15 -6.80 -7.41 -17.23
C ASP A 15 -7.08 -5.91 -17.35
N LEU A 16 -8.27 -5.46 -16.97
CA LEU A 16 -8.58 -4.03 -16.93
C LEU A 16 -7.66 -3.28 -15.95
N LEU A 17 -7.52 -3.79 -14.73
CA LEU A 17 -6.77 -3.10 -13.68
C LEU A 17 -5.24 -3.19 -13.83
N CYS A 18 -4.71 -3.94 -14.80
CA CYS A 18 -3.27 -4.11 -15.01
C CYS A 18 -2.62 -2.98 -15.82
N ASP A 19 -3.41 -2.07 -16.39
CA ASP A 19 -2.92 -0.93 -17.17
C ASP A 19 -2.20 0.15 -16.33
N GLY A 20 -2.28 0.02 -15.00
CA GLY A 20 -1.72 0.92 -14.02
C GLY A 20 -2.57 2.16 -13.77
N ARG A 21 -3.87 2.16 -14.08
CA ARG A 21 -4.80 3.26 -13.81
C ARG A 21 -5.83 2.87 -12.75
N SER A 22 -6.50 3.87 -12.21
CA SER A 22 -7.66 3.68 -11.34
C SER A 22 -8.93 3.73 -12.16
N HIS A 23 -9.81 2.75 -11.98
CA HIS A 23 -11.09 2.69 -12.68
C HIS A 23 -12.27 2.81 -11.71
N PRO A 24 -13.19 3.78 -11.87
CA PRO A 24 -14.43 3.85 -11.12
C PRO A 24 -15.34 2.64 -11.46
N ARG A 25 -16.36 2.41 -10.62
CA ARG A 25 -17.21 1.22 -10.73
C ARG A 25 -17.95 1.16 -12.05
N GLU A 26 -18.44 2.32 -12.48
CA GLU A 26 -19.22 2.52 -13.68
C GLU A 26 -18.41 2.13 -14.91
N GLU A 27 -17.14 2.55 -14.97
CA GLU A 27 -16.21 2.20 -16.05
C GLU A 27 -15.88 0.70 -16.06
N ILE A 28 -15.69 0.10 -14.89
CA ILE A 28 -15.47 -1.35 -14.77
C ILE A 28 -16.68 -2.11 -15.32
N TRP A 29 -17.90 -1.69 -14.96
CA TRP A 29 -19.11 -2.36 -15.42
C TRP A 29 -19.27 -2.27 -16.94
N THR A 30 -19.15 -1.08 -17.51
CA THR A 30 -19.31 -0.86 -18.95
C THR A 30 -18.23 -1.58 -19.75
N THR A 31 -16.97 -1.49 -19.34
CA THR A 31 -15.85 -2.09 -20.06
C THR A 31 -15.94 -3.61 -20.10
N ILE A 32 -16.22 -4.24 -18.95
CA ILE A 32 -16.33 -5.70 -18.87
C ILE A 32 -17.62 -6.20 -19.55
N ALA A 33 -18.72 -5.44 -19.45
CA ALA A 33 -19.96 -5.76 -20.17
C ALA A 33 -19.76 -5.71 -21.70
N ALA A 34 -18.96 -4.77 -22.21
CA ALA A 34 -18.62 -4.70 -23.63
C ALA A 34 -17.82 -5.93 -24.11
N GLN A 35 -17.02 -6.55 -23.23
CA GLN A 35 -16.22 -7.73 -23.56
C GLN A 35 -17.00 -9.05 -23.40
N LEU A 36 -17.83 -9.17 -22.37
CA LEU A 36 -18.47 -10.42 -21.96
C LEU A 36 -19.99 -10.45 -22.18
N GLY A 37 -20.57 -9.35 -22.67
CA GLY A 37 -22.01 -9.13 -22.84
C GLY A 37 -22.67 -8.47 -21.62
N GLU A 38 -23.75 -7.70 -21.88
CA GLU A 38 -24.47 -6.91 -20.85
C GLU A 38 -24.99 -7.75 -19.68
N GLY A 39 -25.30 -9.03 -19.92
CA GLY A 39 -25.76 -9.96 -18.89
C GLY A 39 -24.68 -10.50 -17.94
N CYS A 40 -23.40 -10.15 -18.12
CA CYS A 40 -22.31 -10.75 -17.34
C CYS A 40 -22.34 -10.41 -15.84
N TRP A 41 -22.97 -9.29 -15.47
CA TRP A 41 -23.10 -8.83 -14.08
C TRP A 41 -24.36 -9.35 -13.37
N GLY A 42 -25.36 -9.82 -14.12
CA GLY A 42 -26.67 -10.17 -13.60
C GLY A 42 -27.46 -8.95 -13.09
N LYS A 43 -28.47 -9.20 -12.23
CA LYS A 43 -29.41 -8.16 -11.76
C LYS A 43 -28.79 -7.12 -10.81
N LEU A 44 -27.70 -7.47 -10.12
CA LEU A 44 -27.07 -6.61 -9.10
C LEU A 44 -25.56 -6.48 -9.38
N PRO A 45 -25.15 -5.59 -10.31
CA PRO A 45 -23.75 -5.43 -10.70
C PRO A 45 -22.81 -5.03 -9.56
N HIS A 46 -23.30 -4.21 -8.63
CA HIS A 46 -22.52 -3.77 -7.47
C HIS A 46 -22.15 -4.92 -6.54
N GLU A 47 -23.08 -5.84 -6.26
CA GLU A 47 -22.79 -7.02 -5.45
C GLU A 47 -21.89 -8.01 -6.18
N ALA A 48 -22.12 -8.22 -7.48
CA ALA A 48 -21.29 -9.09 -8.29
C ALA A 48 -19.83 -8.60 -8.30
N LEU A 49 -19.61 -7.30 -8.52
CA LEU A 49 -18.29 -6.69 -8.45
C LEU A 49 -17.67 -6.81 -7.05
N ALA A 50 -18.43 -6.55 -5.98
CA ALA A 50 -17.94 -6.70 -4.61
C ALA A 50 -17.51 -8.14 -4.30
N ARG A 51 -18.30 -9.14 -4.73
CA ARG A 51 -17.99 -10.56 -4.57
C ARG A 51 -16.73 -10.97 -5.34
N ASP A 52 -16.54 -10.46 -6.55
CA ASP A 52 -15.34 -10.75 -7.34
C ASP A 52 -14.09 -10.10 -6.76
N LEU A 53 -14.17 -8.82 -6.36
CA LEU A 53 -13.08 -8.15 -5.66
C LEU A 53 -12.67 -8.89 -4.38
N ALA A 54 -13.65 -9.35 -3.59
CA ALA A 54 -13.39 -10.13 -2.39
C ALA A 54 -12.76 -11.49 -2.69
N ALA A 55 -13.18 -12.18 -3.75
CA ALA A 55 -12.59 -13.44 -4.17
C ALA A 55 -11.14 -13.26 -4.66
N LEU A 56 -10.87 -12.25 -5.47
CA LEU A 56 -9.53 -11.96 -5.98
C LEU A 56 -8.55 -11.57 -4.86
N ARG A 57 -9.00 -10.76 -3.90
CA ARG A 57 -8.20 -10.42 -2.71
C ARG A 57 -7.88 -11.64 -1.85
N ARG A 58 -8.85 -12.54 -1.64
CA ARG A 58 -8.61 -13.81 -0.95
C ARG A 58 -7.64 -14.70 -1.71
N GLY A 59 -7.63 -14.63 -3.04
CA GLY A 59 -6.64 -15.28 -3.91
C GLY A 59 -5.28 -14.59 -3.96
N GLY A 60 -5.04 -13.55 -3.16
CA GLY A 60 -3.75 -12.86 -3.07
C GLY A 60 -3.57 -11.67 -4.02
N ILE A 61 -4.54 -11.37 -4.87
CA ILE A 61 -4.46 -10.21 -5.78
C ILE A 61 -4.69 -8.92 -4.99
N ARG A 62 -3.67 -8.06 -4.99
CA ARG A 62 -3.65 -6.81 -4.22
C ARG A 62 -4.39 -5.69 -4.95
N ILE A 63 -5.73 -5.67 -4.85
CA ILE A 63 -6.59 -4.61 -5.41
C ILE A 63 -6.94 -3.58 -4.34
N ALA A 64 -6.60 -2.32 -4.57
CA ALA A 64 -6.90 -1.19 -3.68
C ALA A 64 -7.95 -0.24 -4.30
N TYR A 65 -8.39 0.76 -3.53
CA TYR A 65 -9.28 1.82 -3.99
C TYR A 65 -8.70 3.18 -3.63
N ALA A 66 -8.62 4.09 -4.59
CA ALA A 66 -8.19 5.46 -4.39
C ALA A 66 -9.41 6.40 -4.33
N ARG A 67 -9.37 7.36 -3.40
CA ARG A 67 -10.44 8.33 -3.12
C ARG A 67 -10.09 9.78 -3.47
N ARG A 68 -8.94 10.01 -4.12
CA ARG A 68 -8.50 11.38 -4.46
C ARG A 68 -9.17 11.82 -5.75
N PRO A 69 -9.62 13.09 -5.88
CA PRO A 69 -10.38 13.57 -7.03
C PRO A 69 -9.77 13.21 -8.40
N GLU A 70 -8.45 13.29 -8.53
CA GLU A 70 -7.71 12.98 -9.77
C GLU A 70 -7.46 11.49 -10.08
N ILE A 71 -7.73 10.57 -9.14
CA ILE A 71 -7.45 9.12 -9.29
C ILE A 71 -8.52 8.25 -8.59
N ILE A 72 -9.80 8.62 -8.70
CA ILE A 72 -10.88 7.86 -8.06
C ILE A 72 -11.04 6.50 -8.76
N GLY A 73 -11.00 5.41 -8.00
CA GLY A 73 -11.30 4.08 -8.55
C GLY A 73 -10.50 2.94 -7.96
N TYR A 74 -10.77 1.73 -8.45
CA TYR A 74 -10.02 0.51 -8.14
C TYR A 74 -8.77 0.41 -9.00
N TYR A 75 -7.68 -0.11 -8.43
CA TYR A 75 -6.40 -0.31 -9.12
C TYR A 75 -5.64 -1.48 -8.51
N LEU A 76 -4.70 -2.06 -9.26
CA LEU A 76 -3.73 -3.02 -8.72
C LEU A 76 -2.58 -2.30 -8.00
N GLN A 77 -2.18 -2.80 -6.83
CA GLN A 77 -0.97 -2.33 -6.16
C GLN A 77 0.31 -2.75 -6.91
N HIS A 78 0.22 -3.82 -7.70
CA HIS A 78 1.27 -4.31 -8.59
C HIS A 78 0.68 -4.81 -9.92
N PRO A 79 1.07 -4.26 -11.09
CA PRO A 79 2.00 -3.14 -11.27
C PRO A 79 1.46 -1.88 -10.58
N SER A 80 2.36 -1.03 -10.08
CA SER A 80 1.94 0.16 -9.33
C SER A 80 1.19 1.13 -10.24
N MET A 81 0.14 1.74 -9.69
CA MET A 81 -0.64 2.77 -10.39
C MET A 81 0.25 3.92 -10.87
N LYS A 82 0.18 4.20 -12.17
CA LYS A 82 0.73 5.39 -12.84
C LYS A 82 -0.04 6.60 -12.34
N ARG A 83 0.63 7.42 -11.51
CA ARG A 83 0.02 8.63 -10.98
C ARG A 83 0.03 9.74 -12.05
N PRO A 84 -1.10 10.44 -12.27
CA PRO A 84 -1.18 11.53 -13.24
C PRO A 84 -0.37 12.76 -12.82
N SER A 85 -0.06 12.92 -11.53
CA SER A 85 0.80 13.99 -11.01
C SER A 85 1.68 13.49 -9.86
N ARG A 86 2.86 14.11 -9.69
CA ARG A 86 3.73 13.89 -8.51
C ARG A 86 2.99 14.38 -7.28
N SER A 87 2.98 13.59 -6.21
CA SER A 87 2.45 14.03 -4.91
C SER A 87 3.21 15.28 -4.43
N LYS A 88 2.52 16.21 -3.76
CA LYS A 88 3.15 17.35 -3.05
C LYS A 88 4.13 16.92 -1.95
N PHE A 89 4.10 15.65 -1.56
CA PHE A 89 5.02 15.02 -0.62
C PHE A 89 6.10 14.16 -1.32
N GLU A 90 6.11 14.10 -2.66
CA GLU A 90 7.06 13.36 -3.50
C GLU A 90 8.04 14.32 -4.20
N THR A 91 8.60 15.30 -3.49
CA THR A 91 9.93 15.77 -3.85
C THR A 91 10.93 14.70 -3.41
N THR A 92 10.97 13.60 -4.16
CA THR A 92 12.10 12.68 -4.08
C THR A 92 13.33 13.50 -4.40
N ASN A 93 14.17 13.74 -3.38
CA ASN A 93 15.45 14.42 -3.55
C ASN A 93 16.39 13.47 -4.28
N TRP A 94 16.20 13.34 -5.59
CA TRP A 94 17.00 12.50 -6.47
C TRP A 94 18.50 12.77 -6.33
N PRO A 95 18.97 14.03 -6.21
CA PRO A 95 20.37 14.30 -5.87
C PRO A 95 20.84 13.61 -4.59
N PHE A 96 20.04 13.65 -3.52
CA PHE A 96 20.36 12.96 -2.27
C PHE A 96 20.34 11.44 -2.41
N VAL A 97 19.38 10.88 -3.16
CA VAL A 97 19.31 9.43 -3.45
C VAL A 97 20.55 8.96 -4.22
N GLU A 98 20.98 9.70 -5.25
CA GLU A 98 22.19 9.40 -6.01
C GLU A 98 23.46 9.52 -5.16
N GLN A 99 23.54 10.53 -4.29
CA GLN A 99 24.64 10.65 -3.32
C GLN A 99 24.69 9.44 -2.39
N ILE A 100 23.55 8.95 -1.89
CA ILE A 100 23.51 7.73 -1.07
C ILE A 100 23.96 6.51 -1.88
N ARG A 101 23.54 6.37 -3.14
CA ARG A 101 23.93 5.23 -4.00
C ARG A 101 25.44 5.11 -4.14
N GLN A 102 26.13 6.24 -4.30
CA GLN A 102 27.59 6.33 -4.44
C GLN A 102 28.37 6.04 -3.15
N LEU A 103 27.73 5.99 -1.98
CA LEU A 103 28.40 5.64 -0.73
C LEU A 103 28.81 4.16 -0.70
N SER A 104 29.98 3.91 -0.11
CA SER A 104 30.39 2.56 0.26
C SER A 104 29.44 1.96 1.29
N VAL A 105 29.38 0.62 1.35
CA VAL A 105 28.56 -0.10 2.33
C VAL A 105 28.85 0.35 3.78
N PRO A 106 30.13 0.50 4.23
CA PRO A 106 30.41 1.02 5.57
C PRO A 106 29.81 2.41 5.83
N LYS A 107 29.88 3.32 4.85
CA LYS A 107 29.33 4.68 4.99
C LYS A 107 27.80 4.71 4.99
N LYS A 108 27.15 3.80 4.27
CA LYS A 108 25.69 3.60 4.35
C LYS A 108 25.28 3.14 5.75
N ASN A 109 26.01 2.17 6.31
CA ASN A 109 25.74 1.64 7.64
C ASN A 109 25.94 2.71 8.74
N GLU A 110 27.02 3.49 8.67
CA GLU A 110 27.27 4.60 9.61
C GLU A 110 26.10 5.60 9.64
N ARG A 111 25.59 6.00 8.46
CA ARG A 111 24.43 6.89 8.36
C ARG A 111 23.15 6.25 8.88
N ALA A 112 22.93 4.97 8.59
CA ALA A 112 21.76 4.24 9.09
C ALA A 112 21.76 4.15 10.62
N PHE A 113 22.91 3.84 11.23
CA PHE A 113 23.05 3.80 12.68
C PHE A 113 22.86 5.18 13.33
N ALA A 114 23.42 6.23 12.74
CA ALA A 114 23.21 7.59 13.23
C ALA A 114 21.73 8.00 13.19
N ALA A 115 21.04 7.68 12.09
CA ALA A 115 19.60 7.94 11.96
C ALA A 115 18.77 7.16 12.99
N ALA A 116 19.10 5.89 13.22
CA ALA A 116 18.42 5.06 14.21
C ALA A 116 18.67 5.53 15.64
N HIS A 117 19.90 5.95 15.97
CA HIS A 117 20.22 6.55 17.27
C HIS A 117 19.42 7.84 17.50
N PHE A 118 19.39 8.73 16.51
CA PHE A 118 18.60 9.97 16.59
C PHE A 118 17.11 9.67 16.82
N ALA A 119 16.54 8.73 16.05
CA ALA A 119 15.14 8.32 16.22
C ALA A 119 14.88 7.76 17.62
N LEU A 120 15.80 6.94 18.17
CA LEU A 120 15.70 6.40 19.51
C LEU A 120 15.66 7.50 20.57
N THR A 121 16.59 8.47 20.49
CA THR A 121 16.62 9.61 21.41
C THR A 121 15.32 10.40 21.37
N GLN A 122 14.80 10.70 20.17
CA GLN A 122 13.53 11.42 20.01
C GLN A 122 12.36 10.65 20.61
N LYS A 123 12.28 9.33 20.38
CA LYS A 123 11.20 8.50 20.91
C LYS A 123 11.24 8.40 22.43
N ARG A 124 12.41 8.30 23.04
CA ARG A 124 12.55 8.33 24.51
C ARG A 124 12.00 9.63 25.10
N LEU A 125 12.36 10.78 24.52
CA LEU A 125 11.90 12.09 24.99
C LEU A 125 10.39 12.21 24.90
N ILE A 126 9.80 11.84 23.76
CA ILE A 126 8.35 11.87 23.55
C ILE A 126 7.65 10.94 24.55
N LEU A 127 8.13 9.71 24.70
CA LEU A 127 7.51 8.73 25.61
C LEU A 127 7.59 9.16 27.09
N ALA A 128 8.69 9.77 27.50
CA ALA A 128 8.84 10.32 28.85
C ALA A 128 7.84 11.47 29.12
N GLU A 129 7.55 12.28 28.10
CA GLU A 129 6.56 13.36 28.19
C GLU A 129 5.12 12.83 28.18
N THR A 130 4.82 11.82 27.36
CA THR A 130 3.46 11.26 27.24
C THR A 130 3.10 10.26 28.34
N HIS A 131 4.09 9.63 28.96
CA HIS A 131 3.94 8.64 30.03
C HIS A 131 4.88 8.97 31.20
N PRO A 132 4.59 10.04 31.97
CA PRO A 132 5.46 10.51 33.04
C PRO A 132 5.55 9.52 34.22
N ASP A 133 4.63 8.56 34.30
CA ASP A 133 4.55 7.49 35.28
C ASP A 133 5.43 6.27 34.93
N TRP A 134 5.93 6.18 33.70
CA TRP A 134 6.75 5.05 33.26
C TRP A 134 8.17 5.14 33.80
N ALA A 135 8.72 3.99 34.19
CA ALA A 135 10.13 3.91 34.52
C ALA A 135 11.00 4.09 33.26
N GLU A 136 12.21 4.61 33.42
CA GLU A 136 13.15 4.83 32.30
C GLU A 136 13.39 3.55 31.47
N LYS A 137 13.39 2.38 32.13
CA LYS A 137 13.54 1.08 31.46
C LYS A 137 12.36 0.72 30.55
N GLU A 138 11.15 1.14 30.90
CA GLU A 138 9.94 0.91 30.11
C GLU A 138 9.91 1.83 28.90
N ILE A 139 10.27 3.11 29.11
CA ILE A 139 10.46 4.10 28.05
C ILE A 139 11.53 3.64 27.04
N GLU A 140 12.68 3.15 27.51
CA GLU A 140 13.74 2.63 26.64
C GLU A 140 13.26 1.41 25.84
N ALA A 141 12.58 0.45 26.49
CA ALA A 141 12.08 -0.75 25.83
C ALA A 141 11.07 -0.41 24.71
N GLU A 142 10.12 0.48 24.99
CA GLU A 142 9.12 0.91 24.01
C GLU A 142 9.75 1.76 22.89
N ALA A 143 10.68 2.66 23.21
CA ALA A 143 11.39 3.44 22.21
C ALA A 143 12.17 2.54 21.23
N ARG A 144 12.80 1.48 21.74
CA ARG A 144 13.50 0.49 20.92
C ARG A 144 12.53 -0.34 20.07
N LEU A 145 11.38 -0.73 20.61
CA LEU A 145 10.33 -1.41 19.85
C LEU A 145 9.87 -0.54 18.67
N LEU A 146 9.62 0.75 18.91
CA LEU A 146 9.16 1.69 17.88
C LEU A 146 10.20 1.99 16.79
N VAL A 147 11.49 1.97 17.13
CA VAL A 147 12.57 2.32 16.18
C VAL A 147 13.13 1.10 15.45
N TYR A 148 13.29 -0.03 16.14
CA TYR A 148 13.95 -1.23 15.61
C TYR A 148 13.00 -2.40 15.33
N GLY A 149 11.75 -2.34 15.78
CA GLY A 149 10.78 -3.42 15.60
C GLY A 149 11.08 -4.69 16.39
N GLN A 150 12.03 -4.65 17.33
CA GLN A 150 12.33 -5.79 18.20
C GLN A 150 11.35 -5.81 19.38
N ALA A 151 10.47 -6.82 19.40
CA ALA A 151 9.77 -7.21 20.62
C ALA A 151 10.77 -7.63 21.70
N LYS A 152 10.40 -7.42 22.97
CA LYS A 152 11.18 -7.81 24.17
C LYS A 152 11.91 -9.15 23.92
N PRO A 153 13.21 -9.27 24.22
CA PRO A 153 13.83 -10.57 24.25
C PRO A 153 13.09 -11.41 25.31
N ASP A 154 12.61 -12.59 24.90
CA ASP A 154 12.01 -13.55 25.81
C ASP A 154 12.99 -13.81 26.97
N LYS A 155 12.44 -13.76 28.18
CA LYS A 155 13.16 -14.10 29.41
C LYS A 155 13.51 -15.58 29.45
#